data_AF-A0AAJ0CRY6-F1
#
_entry.id   AF-A0AAJ0CRY6-F1
#
_cell.length_a   1.000
_cell.length_b   1.000
_cell.length_c   1.000
_cell.angle_alpha   90.00
_cell.angle_beta   90.00
_cell.angle_gamma   90.00
#
_symmetry.space_group_name_H-M   'P 1'
#
loop_
_entity.id
_entity.type
_entity.pdbx_description
1 polymer ?
#
loop_
_entity_poly.entity_id
_entity_poly.type
_entity_poly.pdbx_seq_one_letter_code
_entity_poly.pdbx_strand_id
1 'polypeptide(L)'
;MTKSQGLVVRLTRLSAAKPSDELVDELADMLAGNLSEEEKRYPPPSITIVPSCYDSYREKVALIEFNGGIPRFLSALADNPLCEWQVVFDNTDVSFDQRFFGFTQLYSTTSEAETTAEYVYFDQQQQSQVGSDRVMLTSRHNSIIAIRGLDGHPHGSWRGRGNLRRVWLKDFLARDLPFCRTMIYGYNSQLSSAGVEIITDYGRGSASRIEQNPKHEGSESCDTTLLKDHAS
;
A
#
# COMPACT_ATOMS: atom_id res chain seq x y z
N MET A 1 20.63 -7.66 -24.52
CA MET A 1 19.59 -8.40 -23.80
C MET A 1 18.84 -7.41 -22.92
N THR A 2 17.59 -7.09 -23.26
CA THR A 2 16.73 -6.27 -22.40
C THR A 2 16.45 -7.07 -21.13
N LYS A 3 16.91 -6.57 -19.97
CA LYS A 3 16.57 -7.13 -18.67
C LYS A 3 15.04 -7.07 -18.55
N SER A 4 14.35 -8.19 -18.71
CA SER A 4 12.93 -8.26 -18.36
C SER A 4 12.84 -7.87 -16.90
N GLN A 5 12.12 -6.80 -16.61
CA GLN A 5 11.90 -6.35 -15.24
C GLN A 5 11.32 -7.53 -14.46
N GLY A 6 11.97 -7.93 -13.37
CA GLY A 6 11.49 -9.03 -12.52
C GLY A 6 10.06 -8.75 -12.10
N LEU A 7 9.22 -9.78 -12.15
CA LEU A 7 7.82 -9.67 -11.80
C LEU A 7 7.64 -10.13 -10.35
N VAL A 8 7.06 -9.27 -9.51
CA VAL A 8 6.78 -9.59 -8.12
C VAL A 8 5.32 -10.02 -7.96
N VAL A 9 5.11 -11.16 -7.30
CA VAL A 9 3.79 -11.69 -6.92
C VAL A 9 3.72 -11.76 -5.39
N ARG A 10 2.54 -11.50 -4.83
CA ARG A 10 2.27 -11.61 -3.39
C ARG A 10 1.55 -12.93 -3.11
N LEU A 11 1.99 -13.66 -2.09
CA LEU A 11 1.34 -14.84 -1.54
C LEU A 11 0.88 -14.55 -0.12
N THR A 12 -0.41 -14.73 0.16
CA THR A 12 -1.02 -14.42 1.47
C THR A 12 -1.45 -15.68 2.21
N ARG A 13 -1.74 -15.54 3.51
CA ARG A 13 -2.25 -16.59 4.43
C ARG A 13 -1.23 -17.70 4.75
N LEU A 14 0.06 -17.39 4.74
CA LEU A 14 1.07 -18.33 5.22
C LEU A 14 1.00 -18.41 6.74
N SER A 15 1.18 -19.59 7.33
CA SER A 15 1.14 -19.75 8.79
C SER A 15 2.31 -19.00 9.47
N ALA A 16 2.00 -18.13 10.42
CA ALA A 16 3.02 -17.46 11.24
C ALA A 16 3.67 -18.38 12.28
N ALA A 17 3.07 -19.55 12.55
CA ALA A 17 3.64 -20.54 13.46
C ALA A 17 4.91 -21.18 12.89
N LYS A 18 5.06 -21.18 11.55
CA LYS A 18 6.25 -21.69 10.89
C LYS A 18 7.39 -20.65 10.86
N PRO A 19 8.64 -21.08 11.10
CA PRO A 19 9.83 -20.28 10.85
C PRO A 19 9.91 -19.79 9.39
N SER A 20 10.45 -18.60 9.20
CA SER A 20 10.52 -17.95 7.89
C SER A 20 11.44 -18.70 6.90
N ASP A 21 12.51 -19.34 7.39
CA ASP A 21 13.43 -20.19 6.63
C ASP A 21 12.75 -21.48 6.14
N GLU A 22 12.02 -22.18 7.01
CA GLU A 22 11.24 -23.37 6.63
C GLU A 22 10.20 -23.05 5.55
N LEU A 23 9.50 -21.91 5.69
CA LEU A 23 8.57 -21.43 4.67
C LEU A 23 9.25 -21.14 3.33
N VAL A 24 10.46 -20.59 3.34
CA VAL A 24 11.23 -20.31 2.11
C VAL A 24 11.57 -21.60 1.38
N ASP A 25 12.07 -22.61 2.10
CA ASP A 25 12.46 -23.89 1.51
C ASP A 25 11.24 -24.62 0.92
N GLU A 26 10.15 -24.73 1.68
CA GLU A 26 8.91 -25.39 1.23
C GLU A 26 8.28 -24.66 0.03
N LEU A 27 8.28 -23.33 0.03
CA LEU A 27 7.79 -22.55 -1.10
C LEU A 27 8.70 -22.71 -2.32
N ALA A 28 10.02 -22.76 -2.14
CA ALA A 28 10.96 -22.98 -3.23
C ALA A 28 10.70 -24.33 -3.91
N ASP A 29 10.50 -25.40 -3.12
CA ASP A 29 10.17 -26.73 -3.62
C ASP A 29 8.82 -26.76 -4.36
N MET A 30 7.79 -26.15 -3.77
CA MET A 30 6.47 -26.05 -4.38
C MET A 30 6.54 -25.30 -5.72
N LEU A 31 7.24 -24.15 -5.75
CA LEU A 31 7.42 -23.37 -6.97
C LEU A 31 8.17 -24.19 -8.02
N ALA A 32 9.29 -24.81 -7.66
CA ALA A 32 10.09 -25.62 -8.57
C ALA A 32 9.29 -26.80 -9.18
N GLY A 33 8.38 -27.40 -8.41
CA GLY A 33 7.47 -28.45 -8.89
C GLY A 33 6.42 -27.97 -9.89
N ASN A 34 6.07 -26.69 -9.87
CA ASN A 34 5.06 -26.09 -10.76
C ASN A 34 5.65 -25.37 -11.99
N LEU A 35 6.97 -25.12 -12.00
CA LEU A 35 7.67 -24.54 -13.15
C LEU A 35 7.90 -25.59 -14.25
N SER A 36 7.76 -25.17 -15.51
CA SER A 36 8.15 -25.95 -16.69
C SER A 36 9.68 -26.00 -16.86
N GLU A 37 10.16 -26.95 -17.67
CA GLU A 37 11.60 -27.10 -17.97
C GLU A 37 12.21 -25.87 -18.67
N GLU A 38 11.40 -25.06 -19.36
CA GLU A 38 11.83 -23.80 -19.94
C GLU A 38 11.98 -22.71 -18.87
N GLU A 39 11.03 -22.63 -17.94
CA GLU A 39 11.03 -21.67 -16.84
C GLU A 39 12.13 -21.97 -15.82
N LYS A 40 12.49 -23.25 -15.61
CA LYS A 40 13.61 -23.68 -14.76
C LYS A 40 14.99 -23.23 -15.27
N ARG A 41 15.10 -22.74 -16.51
CA ARG A 41 16.37 -22.20 -17.06
C ARG A 41 16.70 -20.81 -16.50
N TYR A 42 15.72 -20.11 -15.96
CA TYR A 42 15.93 -18.83 -15.29
C TYR A 42 16.46 -19.07 -13.86
N PRO A 43 17.15 -18.08 -13.26
CA PRO A 43 17.51 -18.15 -11.86
C PRO A 43 16.27 -18.43 -10.98
N PRO A 44 16.42 -19.22 -9.89
CA PRO A 44 15.32 -19.49 -8.96
C PRO A 44 14.61 -18.20 -8.50
N PRO A 45 13.30 -18.26 -8.23
CA PRO A 45 12.58 -17.10 -7.71
C PRO A 45 13.19 -16.62 -6.39
N SER A 46 13.25 -15.29 -6.20
CA SER A 46 13.61 -14.73 -4.89
C SER A 46 12.36 -14.71 -4.02
N ILE A 47 12.46 -15.25 -2.80
CA ILE A 47 11.35 -15.34 -1.85
C ILE A 47 11.71 -14.52 -0.62
N THR A 48 10.85 -13.57 -0.26
CA THR A 48 10.98 -12.79 0.98
C THR A 48 9.74 -12.98 1.83
N ILE A 49 9.90 -13.48 3.05
CA ILE A 49 8.82 -13.63 4.02
C ILE A 49 8.73 -12.38 4.88
N VAL A 50 7.53 -11.84 5.02
CA VAL A 50 7.22 -10.66 5.81
C VAL A 50 5.97 -10.91 6.66
N PRO A 51 5.80 -10.21 7.79
CA PRO A 51 4.57 -10.34 8.57
C PRO A 51 3.34 -9.85 7.80
N SER A 52 2.18 -10.44 8.10
CA SER A 52 0.90 -9.93 7.61
C SER A 52 0.59 -8.56 8.23
N CYS A 53 0.04 -7.64 7.43
CA CYS A 53 -0.47 -6.36 7.92
C CYS A 53 -1.77 -6.48 8.71
N TYR A 54 -2.46 -7.63 8.62
CA TYR A 54 -3.80 -7.82 9.17
C TYR A 54 -3.80 -8.72 10.41
N ASP A 55 -2.98 -9.77 10.41
CA ASP A 55 -2.81 -10.66 11.56
C ASP A 55 -1.37 -11.23 11.58
N SER A 56 -0.42 -10.45 12.10
CA SER A 56 0.99 -10.86 12.17
C SER A 56 1.25 -12.04 13.12
N TYR A 57 0.30 -12.35 14.02
CA TYR A 57 0.44 -13.45 14.97
C TYR A 57 0.05 -14.80 14.34
N ARG A 58 -0.86 -14.79 13.36
CA ARG A 58 -1.34 -16.00 12.70
C ARG A 58 -0.85 -16.13 11.27
N GLU A 59 -0.58 -15.02 10.59
CA GLU A 59 -0.29 -15.01 9.17
C GLU A 59 1.01 -14.27 8.81
N LYS A 60 1.69 -14.81 7.80
CA LYS A 60 2.80 -14.21 7.06
C LYS A 60 2.42 -14.05 5.59
N VAL A 61 3.20 -13.25 4.89
CA VAL A 61 3.08 -12.97 3.45
C VAL A 61 4.42 -13.29 2.80
N ALA A 62 4.42 -13.89 1.60
CA ALA A 62 5.61 -13.99 0.78
C ALA A 62 5.56 -13.02 -0.39
N LEU A 63 6.67 -12.33 -0.63
CA LEU A 63 6.94 -11.57 -1.84
C LEU A 63 7.86 -12.41 -2.72
N ILE A 64 7.39 -12.78 -3.91
CA ILE A 64 8.07 -13.72 -4.79
C ILE A 64 8.41 -13.00 -6.09
N GLU A 65 9.70 -12.85 -6.38
CA GLU A 65 10.20 -12.25 -7.62
C GLU A 65 10.62 -13.34 -8.62
N PHE A 66 9.96 -13.34 -9.78
CA PHE A 66 10.30 -14.22 -10.90
C PHE A 66 11.19 -13.50 -11.91
N ASN A 67 12.39 -14.04 -12.14
CA ASN A 67 13.39 -13.48 -13.05
C ASN A 67 13.07 -13.74 -14.55
N GLY A 68 12.17 -14.70 -14.85
CA GLY A 68 11.77 -15.09 -16.20
C GLY A 68 10.42 -14.53 -16.67
N GLY A 69 9.77 -13.66 -15.88
CA GLY A 69 8.38 -13.25 -16.10
C GLY A 69 7.38 -14.13 -15.34
N ILE A 70 6.08 -13.98 -15.61
CA ILE A 70 5.04 -14.75 -14.91
C ILE A 70 5.10 -16.23 -15.32
N PRO A 71 5.20 -17.18 -14.37
CA PRO A 71 5.07 -18.58 -14.69
C PRO A 71 3.73 -18.93 -15.30
N ARG A 72 3.69 -19.96 -16.15
CA ARG A 72 2.48 -20.43 -16.82
C ARG A 72 1.38 -20.82 -15.84
N PHE A 73 1.70 -21.42 -14.69
CA PHE A 73 0.70 -21.79 -13.69
C PHE A 73 0.04 -20.56 -13.03
N LEU A 74 0.69 -19.40 -13.08
CA LEU A 74 0.15 -18.12 -12.61
C LEU A 74 -0.39 -17.24 -13.76
N SER A 75 -0.41 -17.73 -15.01
CA SER A 75 -0.83 -16.95 -16.19
C SER A 75 -2.22 -16.31 -16.05
N ALA A 76 -3.14 -16.97 -15.34
CA ALA A 76 -4.47 -16.43 -15.05
C ALA A 76 -4.43 -15.09 -14.30
N LEU A 77 -3.41 -14.84 -13.48
CA LEU A 77 -3.22 -13.56 -12.79
C LEU A 77 -2.83 -12.44 -13.76
N ALA A 78 -2.10 -12.77 -14.83
CA ALA A 78 -1.77 -11.81 -15.88
C ALA A 78 -2.99 -11.45 -16.73
N ASP A 79 -3.86 -12.44 -17.02
CA ASP A 79 -5.06 -12.25 -17.84
C ASP A 79 -6.19 -11.54 -17.10
N ASN A 80 -6.35 -11.85 -15.79
CA ASN A 80 -7.29 -11.17 -14.92
C ASN A 80 -6.59 -10.69 -13.64
N PRO A 81 -6.16 -9.41 -13.60
CA PRO A 81 -5.45 -8.86 -12.46
C PRO A 81 -6.28 -8.76 -11.16
N LEU A 82 -7.60 -9.01 -11.21
CA LEU A 82 -8.46 -9.09 -10.02
C LEU A 82 -8.65 -10.54 -9.53
N CYS A 83 -8.13 -11.51 -10.27
CA CYS A 83 -8.19 -12.91 -9.92
C CYS A 83 -7.20 -13.20 -8.78
N GLU A 84 -7.58 -14.12 -7.90
CA GLU A 84 -6.67 -14.76 -6.96
C GLU A 84 -6.46 -16.19 -7.46
N TRP A 85 -5.20 -16.64 -7.46
CA TRP A 85 -4.89 -18.05 -7.70
C TRP A 85 -4.66 -18.72 -6.36
N GLN A 86 -5.50 -19.70 -6.03
CA GLN A 86 -5.50 -20.37 -4.73
C GLN A 86 -4.90 -21.75 -4.85
N VAL A 87 -4.10 -22.13 -3.86
CA VAL A 87 -3.49 -23.46 -3.76
C VAL A 87 -3.44 -23.86 -2.29
N VAL A 88 -3.54 -25.17 -2.03
CA VAL A 88 -3.30 -25.72 -0.70
C VAL A 88 -1.80 -25.80 -0.49
N PHE A 89 -1.29 -25.11 0.52
CA PHE A 89 0.09 -25.15 0.96
C PHE A 89 0.09 -25.43 2.46
N ASP A 90 0.78 -26.50 2.88
CA ASP A 90 0.86 -26.90 4.30
C ASP A 90 -0.53 -27.01 4.98
N ASN A 91 -1.46 -27.73 4.34
CA ASN A 91 -2.85 -27.90 4.78
C ASN A 91 -3.64 -26.58 4.95
N THR A 92 -3.15 -25.48 4.39
CA THR A 92 -3.77 -24.16 4.45
C THR A 92 -4.03 -23.63 3.05
N ASP A 93 -5.17 -22.97 2.84
CA ASP A 93 -5.48 -22.32 1.56
C ASP A 93 -4.71 -20.99 1.46
N VAL A 94 -3.66 -20.98 0.64
CA VAL A 94 -2.87 -19.77 0.34
C VAL A 94 -3.33 -19.15 -0.97
N SER A 95 -3.14 -17.84 -1.12
CA SER A 95 -3.65 -17.10 -2.28
C SER A 95 -2.58 -16.18 -2.88
N PHE A 96 -2.37 -16.31 -4.20
CA PHE A 96 -1.49 -15.48 -5.00
C PHE A 96 -2.25 -14.32 -5.65
N ASP A 97 -1.65 -13.12 -5.62
CA ASP A 97 -2.14 -11.93 -6.34
C ASP A 97 -0.99 -11.03 -6.84
N GLN A 98 -1.31 -10.16 -7.81
CA GLN A 98 -0.35 -9.21 -8.41
C GLN A 98 -0.67 -7.74 -8.14
N ARG A 99 -1.81 -7.46 -7.49
CA ARG A 99 -2.30 -6.09 -7.33
C ARG A 99 -1.96 -5.49 -5.99
N PHE A 100 -1.53 -6.32 -5.04
CA PHE A 100 -1.18 -5.87 -3.70
C PHE A 100 -2.36 -5.11 -3.10
N PHE A 101 -3.60 -5.57 -3.32
CA PHE A 101 -4.77 -4.92 -2.76
C PHE A 101 -4.72 -5.02 -1.24
N GLY A 102 -4.91 -3.88 -0.58
CA GLY A 102 -4.72 -3.75 0.86
C GLY A 102 -3.28 -3.42 1.24
N PHE A 103 -3.02 -3.30 2.54
CA PHE A 103 -1.65 -3.10 3.01
C PHE A 103 -0.80 -4.34 2.74
N THR A 104 0.40 -4.10 2.23
CA THR A 104 1.43 -5.13 2.09
C THR A 104 2.72 -4.62 2.70
N GLN A 105 3.26 -5.39 3.63
CA GLN A 105 4.59 -5.17 4.15
C GLN A 105 5.60 -5.43 3.03
N LEU A 106 6.49 -4.47 2.74
CA LEU A 106 7.48 -4.61 1.66
C LEU A 106 8.83 -5.12 2.15
N TYR A 107 9.08 -5.07 3.47
CA TYR A 107 10.38 -5.37 4.07
C TYR A 107 10.20 -6.15 5.37
N SER A 108 11.17 -7.00 5.72
CA SER A 108 11.18 -7.62 7.05
C SER A 108 11.39 -6.56 8.13
N THR A 109 10.72 -6.73 9.27
CA THR A 109 10.89 -5.91 10.45
C THR A 109 11.86 -6.58 11.43
N THR A 110 12.58 -5.80 12.22
CA THR A 110 13.50 -6.30 13.26
C THR A 110 12.79 -7.12 14.35
N SER A 111 11.49 -6.88 14.53
CA SER A 111 10.57 -7.73 15.29
C SER A 111 9.53 -8.26 14.32
N GLU A 112 9.55 -9.56 13.99
CA GLU A 112 8.57 -10.21 13.10
C GLU A 112 7.11 -9.98 13.55
N ALA A 113 6.89 -9.55 14.80
CA ALA A 113 5.55 -9.38 15.37
C ALA A 113 4.87 -8.03 15.05
N GLU A 114 5.61 -7.00 14.61
CA GLU A 114 5.04 -5.66 14.48
C GLU A 114 5.11 -5.09 13.06
N THR A 115 3.97 -5.17 12.36
CA THR A 115 3.73 -4.39 11.15
C THR A 115 3.31 -2.97 11.53
N THR A 116 4.20 -2.00 11.33
CA THR A 116 3.93 -0.58 11.63
C THR A 116 4.13 0.26 10.38
N ALA A 117 3.21 1.20 10.12
CA ALA A 117 3.50 2.28 9.21
C ALA A 117 4.31 3.34 9.95
N GLU A 118 5.50 3.63 9.44
CA GLU A 118 6.34 4.72 9.96
C GLU A 118 6.00 5.99 9.18
N TYR A 119 5.74 7.08 9.89
CA TYR A 119 5.61 8.41 9.29
C TYR A 119 6.41 9.43 10.10
N VAL A 120 6.93 10.44 9.40
CA VAL A 120 7.61 11.57 10.01
C VAL A 120 6.59 12.67 10.22
N TYR A 121 6.46 13.18 11.45
CA TYR A 121 5.70 14.40 11.70
C TYR A 121 6.64 15.57 12.02
N PHE A 122 6.19 16.77 11.67
CA PHE A 122 6.83 18.02 12.06
C PHE A 122 5.94 18.67 13.10
N ASP A 123 6.39 18.73 14.35
CA ASP A 123 5.76 19.58 15.35
C ASP A 123 6.03 21.04 14.98
N GLN A 124 4.98 21.80 14.63
CA GLN A 124 5.13 23.21 14.29
C GLN A 124 5.54 24.08 15.48
N GLN A 125 5.38 23.60 16.72
CA GLN A 125 5.75 24.33 17.94
C GLN A 125 7.25 24.21 18.27
N GLN A 126 7.95 23.19 17.76
CA GLN A 126 9.36 22.96 18.01
C GLN A 126 10.09 22.74 16.69
N GLN A 127 10.92 23.72 16.32
CA GLN A 127 11.70 23.81 15.07
C GLN A 127 12.83 22.76 14.94
N SER A 128 12.60 21.54 15.43
CA SER A 128 13.51 20.40 15.46
C SER A 128 12.73 19.16 15.02
N GLN A 129 13.32 18.29 14.19
CA GLN A 129 12.74 17.01 13.79
C GLN A 129 12.48 16.15 15.04
N VAL A 130 11.20 15.96 15.41
CA VAL A 130 10.81 15.16 16.58
C VAL A 130 10.44 13.75 16.13
N GLY A 131 11.44 12.88 16.04
CA GLY A 131 11.27 11.42 16.04
C GLY A 131 10.51 10.78 14.87
N SER A 132 10.51 9.45 14.87
CA SER A 132 9.56 8.63 14.12
C SER A 132 8.70 7.88 15.14
N ASP A 133 7.42 8.23 15.25
CA ASP A 133 6.50 7.47 16.08
C ASP A 133 5.88 6.34 15.28
N ARG A 134 5.99 5.12 15.82
CA ARG A 134 5.26 3.94 15.33
C ARG A 134 3.80 4.13 15.73
N VAL A 135 2.97 4.54 14.79
CA VAL A 135 1.52 4.64 15.05
C VAL A 135 0.83 3.38 14.61
N MET A 136 0.09 2.78 15.54
CA MET A 136 -0.85 1.73 15.20
C MET A 136 -1.87 2.30 14.22
N LEU A 137 -1.90 1.73 13.01
CA LEU A 137 -2.82 2.10 11.93
C LEU A 137 -4.30 2.11 12.36
N THR A 138 -4.63 1.41 13.44
CA THR A 138 -5.96 1.33 14.05
C THR A 138 -6.32 2.48 14.99
N SER A 139 -5.40 3.44 15.26
CA SER A 139 -5.69 4.57 16.15
C SER A 139 -6.81 5.47 15.60
N ARG A 140 -7.85 5.66 16.42
CA ARG A 140 -8.99 6.53 16.10
C ARG A 140 -8.61 8.01 15.96
N HIS A 141 -7.43 8.41 16.42
CA HIS A 141 -7.00 9.81 16.42
C HIS A 141 -6.31 10.24 15.12
N ASN A 142 -6.05 9.31 14.19
CA ASN A 142 -5.31 9.64 12.97
C ASN A 142 -6.20 10.33 11.92
N SER A 143 -5.61 11.31 11.23
CA SER A 143 -6.12 11.87 9.97
C SER A 143 -5.03 11.75 8.90
N ILE A 144 -5.42 11.36 7.69
CA ILE A 144 -4.54 11.33 6.53
C ILE A 144 -4.96 12.46 5.59
N ILE A 145 -4.01 13.32 5.25
CA ILE A 145 -4.19 14.39 4.29
C ILE A 145 -3.36 14.06 3.06
N ALA A 146 -4.04 13.83 1.95
CA ALA A 146 -3.43 13.57 0.67
C ALA A 146 -3.26 14.88 -0.10
N ILE A 147 -2.01 15.24 -0.35
CA ILE A 147 -1.64 16.40 -1.16
C ILE A 147 -1.19 15.90 -2.52
N ARG A 148 -1.80 16.42 -3.55
CA ARG A 148 -1.49 16.12 -4.95
C ARG A 148 -0.19 16.80 -5.40
N GLY A 149 0.48 16.23 -6.40
CA GLY A 149 1.60 16.89 -7.09
C GLY A 149 1.18 18.00 -8.06
N LEU A 150 2.17 18.65 -8.67
CA LEU A 150 1.99 19.69 -9.69
C LEU A 150 1.14 19.17 -10.88
N ASP A 151 0.33 20.04 -11.47
CA ASP A 151 -0.46 19.86 -12.71
C ASP A 151 -1.47 18.69 -12.85
N GLY A 152 -1.52 17.70 -11.95
CA GLY A 152 -2.68 16.78 -11.80
C GLY A 152 -4.06 17.41 -11.50
N HIS A 153 -5.01 16.65 -10.94
CA HIS A 153 -6.29 17.14 -10.42
C HIS A 153 -6.50 16.55 -9.01
N PRO A 154 -6.95 17.27 -7.97
CA PRO A 154 -6.92 16.75 -6.59
C PRO A 154 -7.66 15.42 -6.44
N HIS A 155 -8.84 15.29 -7.05
CA HIS A 155 -9.57 14.03 -7.08
C HIS A 155 -9.07 13.06 -8.17
N GLY A 156 -8.47 13.59 -9.23
CA GLY A 156 -8.03 12.78 -10.39
C GLY A 156 -6.75 12.01 -10.11
N SER A 157 -5.82 12.63 -9.35
CA SER A 157 -4.54 12.04 -8.96
C SER A 157 -4.69 10.77 -8.11
N TRP A 158 -5.81 10.64 -7.39
CA TRP A 158 -6.11 9.47 -6.54
C TRP A 158 -7.19 8.57 -7.13
N ARG A 159 -7.70 8.88 -8.34
CA ARG A 159 -8.76 8.09 -8.97
C ARG A 159 -8.16 6.99 -9.85
N GLY A 160 -8.66 5.77 -9.69
CA GLY A 160 -8.31 4.64 -10.53
C GLY A 160 -8.67 4.91 -12.00
N ARG A 161 -7.85 4.39 -12.91
CA ARG A 161 -8.12 4.46 -14.36
C ARG A 161 -9.38 3.63 -14.69
N GLY A 162 -10.21 4.11 -15.62
CA GLY A 162 -11.43 3.44 -16.07
C GLY A 162 -12.75 4.04 -15.58
N ASN A 163 -13.84 3.34 -15.85
CA ASN A 163 -15.21 3.88 -15.74
C ASN A 163 -15.82 3.77 -14.34
N LEU A 164 -15.24 2.97 -13.45
CA LEU A 164 -15.77 2.71 -12.09
C LEU A 164 -15.70 3.93 -11.16
N ARG A 165 -15.03 5.01 -11.58
CA ARG A 165 -14.85 6.28 -10.85
C ARG A 165 -14.29 6.15 -9.41
N ARG A 166 -13.69 5.01 -9.06
CA ARG A 166 -13.19 4.74 -7.71
C ARG A 166 -11.98 5.61 -7.35
N VAL A 167 -11.97 6.15 -6.15
CA VAL A 167 -10.90 6.94 -5.55
C VAL A 167 -10.19 6.10 -4.51
N TRP A 168 -8.87 5.97 -4.60
CA TRP A 168 -8.07 5.10 -3.74
C TRP A 168 -8.27 5.37 -2.25
N LEU A 169 -8.14 6.65 -1.83
CA LEU A 169 -8.32 7.08 -0.43
C LEU A 169 -9.71 6.75 0.15
N LYS A 170 -10.75 6.82 -0.68
CA LYS A 170 -12.14 6.62 -0.24
C LYS A 170 -12.56 5.17 -0.32
N ASP A 171 -12.34 4.54 -1.46
CA ASP A 171 -12.96 3.25 -1.80
C ASP A 171 -12.08 2.05 -1.42
N PHE A 172 -10.79 2.28 -1.10
CA PHE A 172 -9.85 1.21 -0.75
C PHE A 172 -9.18 1.45 0.60
N LEU A 173 -8.57 2.63 0.82
CA LEU A 173 -7.88 2.92 2.08
C LEU A 173 -8.84 2.94 3.28
N ALA A 174 -10.08 3.37 3.09
CA ALA A 174 -11.11 3.33 4.13
C ALA A 174 -11.39 1.92 4.67
N ARG A 175 -11.16 0.87 3.86
CA ARG A 175 -11.28 -0.52 4.32
C ARG A 175 -10.20 -0.85 5.35
N ASP A 176 -8.98 -0.40 5.09
CA ASP A 176 -7.82 -0.75 5.90
C ASP A 176 -7.65 0.21 7.09
N LEU A 177 -8.18 1.43 6.99
CA LEU A 177 -8.18 2.45 8.04
C LEU A 177 -9.58 3.04 8.28
N PRO A 178 -10.55 2.23 8.75
CA PRO A 178 -11.96 2.63 8.84
C PRO A 178 -12.22 3.78 9.81
N PHE A 179 -11.34 3.97 10.79
CA PHE A 179 -11.44 5.05 11.77
C PHE A 179 -10.57 6.27 11.43
N CYS A 180 -9.76 6.20 10.37
CA CYS A 180 -8.97 7.33 9.95
C CYS A 180 -9.86 8.32 9.20
N ARG A 181 -9.72 9.62 9.46
CA ARG A 181 -10.34 10.62 8.58
C ARG A 181 -9.41 10.85 7.41
N THR A 182 -9.90 10.71 6.19
CA THR A 182 -9.12 11.01 4.98
C THR A 182 -9.53 12.37 4.42
N MET A 183 -8.57 13.14 3.95
CA MET A 183 -8.79 14.46 3.36
C MET A 183 -7.93 14.58 2.10
N ILE A 184 -8.43 15.26 1.07
CA ILE A 184 -7.66 15.62 -0.10
C ILE A 184 -7.53 17.15 -0.08
N TYR A 185 -6.31 17.66 -0.03
CA TYR A 185 -6.07 19.10 -0.14
C TYR A 185 -5.72 19.46 -1.59
N GLY A 186 -6.53 20.35 -2.17
CA GLY A 186 -6.37 20.90 -3.50
C GLY A 186 -5.97 22.36 -3.44
N TYR A 187 -4.82 22.67 -4.02
CA TYR A 187 -4.32 24.00 -4.29
C TYR A 187 -4.20 24.24 -5.80
N ASN A 188 -4.08 25.50 -6.23
CA ASN A 188 -3.80 25.79 -7.64
C ASN A 188 -2.37 25.38 -7.97
N SER A 189 -2.24 24.32 -8.78
CA SER A 189 -0.95 23.77 -9.16
C SER A 189 -0.76 23.75 -10.68
N GLN A 190 -1.53 24.55 -11.43
CA GLN A 190 -1.44 24.63 -12.88
C GLN A 190 -0.15 25.35 -13.27
N LEU A 191 0.68 24.71 -14.08
CA LEU A 191 1.98 25.28 -14.51
C LEU A 191 1.82 26.54 -15.37
N SER A 192 0.65 26.71 -16.00
CA SER A 192 0.29 27.87 -16.80
C SER A 192 -0.16 29.08 -15.99
N SER A 193 -0.38 28.93 -14.68
CA SER A 193 -0.78 30.03 -13.81
C SER A 193 0.44 30.83 -13.36
N ALA A 194 0.30 32.15 -13.25
CA ALA A 194 1.34 32.98 -12.67
C ALA A 194 1.50 32.59 -11.20
N GLY A 195 2.62 31.98 -10.84
CA GLY A 195 2.90 31.56 -9.47
C GLY A 195 3.14 32.77 -8.57
N VAL A 196 2.09 33.25 -7.90
CA VAL A 196 2.17 34.36 -6.93
C VAL A 196 2.40 33.82 -5.51
N GLU A 197 2.07 32.56 -5.26
CA GLU A 197 2.09 31.92 -3.93
C GLU A 197 3.39 31.15 -3.69
N ILE A 198 3.95 31.27 -2.48
CA ILE A 198 5.10 30.50 -2.03
C ILE A 198 4.67 29.28 -1.20
N ILE A 199 5.57 28.32 -0.96
CA ILE A 199 5.26 27.07 -0.22
C ILE A 199 4.60 27.33 1.15
N THR A 200 4.97 28.43 1.82
CA THR A 200 4.41 28.85 3.10
C THR A 200 2.93 29.25 3.01
N ASP A 201 2.49 29.78 1.87
CA ASP A 201 1.09 30.20 1.67
C ASP A 201 0.19 28.98 1.53
N TYR A 202 0.60 27.97 0.76
CA TYR A 202 -0.08 26.67 0.70
C TYR A 202 -0.08 25.95 2.06
N GLY A 203 1.01 26.07 2.82
CA GLY A 203 1.10 25.56 4.19
C GLY A 203 0.06 26.20 5.12
N ARG A 204 -0.09 27.52 5.07
CA ARG A 204 -1.10 28.25 5.87
C ARG A 204 -2.53 27.95 5.41
N GLY A 205 -2.77 27.91 4.10
CA GLY A 205 -4.08 27.58 3.52
C GLY A 205 -4.56 26.21 3.98
N SER A 206 -3.71 25.19 3.85
CA SER A 206 -4.02 23.82 4.29
C SER A 206 -4.33 23.72 5.78
N ALA A 207 -3.50 24.31 6.65
CA ALA A 207 -3.71 24.31 8.10
C ALA A 207 -5.05 24.93 8.48
N SER A 208 -5.34 26.13 7.97
CA SER A 208 -6.59 26.85 8.24
C SER A 208 -7.82 26.03 7.83
N ARG A 209 -7.72 25.29 6.73
CA ARG A 209 -8.82 24.48 6.20
C ARG A 209 -9.08 23.20 7.00
N ILE A 210 -8.02 22.63 7.57
CA ILE A 210 -8.12 21.48 8.48
C ILE A 210 -8.80 21.90 9.79
N GLU A 211 -8.44 23.06 10.34
CA GLU A 211 -9.07 23.61 11.56
C GLU A 211 -10.57 23.88 11.39
N GLN A 212 -10.98 24.36 10.21
CA GLN A 212 -12.38 24.60 9.85
C GLN A 212 -13.20 23.32 9.63
N ASN A 213 -12.54 22.16 9.58
CA ASN A 213 -13.18 20.88 9.38
C ASN A 213 -12.75 19.93 10.51
N PRO A 214 -13.27 20.07 11.75
CA PRO A 214 -12.92 19.19 12.85
C PRO A 214 -13.50 17.77 12.64
N LYS A 215 -12.84 16.75 13.20
CA LYS A 215 -13.31 15.36 13.13
C LYS A 215 -14.45 15.22 14.14
N HIS A 216 -15.65 14.86 13.70
CA HIS A 216 -16.78 14.65 14.61
C HIS A 216 -16.62 13.32 15.37
N GLU A 217 -16.56 13.41 16.70
CA GLU A 217 -16.59 12.23 17.57
C GLU A 217 -17.94 11.50 17.40
N GLY A 218 -17.90 10.28 16.85
CA GLY A 218 -19.09 9.49 16.54
C GLY A 218 -19.32 9.22 15.05
N SER A 219 -18.50 9.79 14.15
CA SER A 219 -18.50 9.39 12.74
C SER A 219 -17.91 7.98 12.60
N GLU A 220 -18.77 6.98 12.41
CA GLU A 220 -18.36 5.60 12.10
C GLU A 220 -17.89 5.43 10.65
N SER A 221 -18.07 6.45 9.81
CA SER A 221 -17.66 6.45 8.39
C SER A 221 -16.31 7.17 8.19
N CYS A 222 -15.43 6.53 7.40
CA CYS A 222 -14.23 7.13 6.83
C CYS A 222 -14.63 8.01 5.63
N ASP A 223 -15.15 9.22 5.91
CA ASP A 223 -15.53 10.15 4.86
C ASP A 223 -14.30 10.92 4.33
N THR A 224 -14.02 10.77 3.02
CA THR A 224 -12.98 11.56 2.35
C THR A 224 -13.50 12.97 2.05
N THR A 225 -12.93 13.97 2.71
CA THR A 225 -13.29 15.38 2.50
C THR A 225 -12.34 16.06 1.51
N LEU A 226 -12.88 16.74 0.49
CA LEU A 226 -12.09 17.56 -0.41
C LEU A 226 -11.98 18.99 0.14
N LEU A 227 -10.78 19.35 0.57
CA LEU A 227 -10.41 20.70 0.96
C LEU A 227 -9.87 21.43 -0.28
N LYS A 228 -10.44 22.58 -0.62
CA LYS A 228 -9.96 23.43 -1.73
C LYS A 228 -9.63 24.81 -1.20
N ASP A 229 -8.53 25.37 -1.70
CA ASP A 229 -8.33 26.81 -1.60
C ASP A 229 -9.32 27.54 -2.52
N HIS A 230 -9.88 28.62 -2.00
CA HIS A 230 -10.80 29.48 -2.76
C HIS A 230 -10.09 30.42 -3.74
N ALA A 231 -8.76 30.36 -3.82
CA ALA A 231 -7.99 31.06 -4.85
C ALA A 231 -8.08 30.26 -6.17
N SER A 232 -9.22 30.34 -6.83
CA SER A 232 -9.44 29.91 -8.21
C SER A 232 -10.45 30.83 -8.88
#